data_AF-A0A7M3SKY7-F1
#
_entry.id   AF-A0A7M3SKY7-F1
#
_cell.length_a   1.000
_cell.length_b   1.000
_cell.length_c   1.000
_cell.angle_alpha   90.00
_cell.angle_beta   90.00
_cell.angle_gamma   90.00
#
_symmetry.space_group_name_H-M   'P 1'
#
loop_
_entity.id
_entity.type
_entity.pdbx_description
1 polymer ?
#
loop_
_entity_poly.entity_id
_entity_poly.type
_entity_poly.pdbx_seq_one_letter_code
_entity_poly.pdbx_strand_id
1 'polypeptide(L)' 'MMGRTGRLRNEIAEYLENNGQSNTSQILEHINKRFRWGATMNQVGNLLARDSRFEKLGITEGTTMAGFRERVCIWALVAN' A
#
# COMPACT_ATOMS: atom_id res chain seq x y z
N MET A 1 -7.58 -6.89 -21.66
CA MET A 1 -7.91 -7.51 -20.34
C MET A 1 -6.94 -6.96 -19.30
N MET A 2 -7.42 -6.29 -18.26
CA MET A 2 -6.55 -5.80 -17.18
C MET A 2 -6.17 -6.97 -16.28
N GLY A 3 -4.88 -7.34 -16.25
CA GLY A 3 -4.38 -8.41 -15.39
C GLY A 3 -4.58 -8.11 -13.91
N ARG A 4 -4.42 -9.13 -13.05
CA ARG A 4 -4.58 -9.03 -11.58
C ARG A 4 -3.79 -7.86 -10.97
N THR A 5 -2.57 -7.62 -11.45
CA THR A 5 -1.73 -6.50 -11.01
C THR A 5 -2.31 -5.14 -11.37
N GLY A 6 -2.96 -5.00 -12.54
CA GLY A 6 -3.59 -3.74 -12.95
C GLY A 6 -4.77 -3.36 -12.04
N ARG A 7 -5.61 -4.34 -11.69
CA ARG A 7 -6.71 -4.15 -10.73
C ARG A 7 -6.20 -3.72 -9.35
N LEU A 8 -5.12 -4.36 -8.89
CA LEU A 8 -4.52 -4.05 -7.60
C LEU A 8 -3.99 -2.61 -7.57
N ARG A 9 -3.28 -2.19 -8.63
CA ARG A 9 -2.75 -0.83 -8.71
C ARG A 9 -3.86 0.24 -8.70
N ASN A 10 -4.95 0.02 -9.43
CA ASN A 10 -6.03 0.99 -9.51
C ASN A 10 -6.76 1.12 -8.17
N GLU A 11 -7.05 0.00 -7.50
CA GLU A 11 -7.67 0.03 -6.18
C GLU A 11 -6.78 0.75 -5.15
N ILE A 12 -5.45 0.56 -5.21
CA ILE A 12 -4.53 1.29 -4.32
C ILE A 12 -4.53 2.79 -4.63
N ALA A 13 -4.60 3.17 -5.90
CA ALA A 13 -4.68 4.57 -6.30
C ALA A 13 -5.97 5.23 -5.80
N GLU A 14 -7.13 4.60 -6.00
CA GLU A 14 -8.42 5.06 -5.48
C GLU A 14 -8.40 5.17 -3.95
N TYR A 15 -7.78 4.20 -3.26
CA TYR A 15 -7.64 4.26 -1.81
C TYR A 15 -6.80 5.45 -1.35
N LEU A 16 -5.65 5.70 -1.99
CA LEU A 16 -4.76 6.81 -1.65
C LEU A 16 -5.34 8.17 -2.04
N GLU A 17 -6.12 8.26 -3.11
CA GLU A 17 -6.85 9.47 -3.48
C GLU A 17 -7.84 9.90 -2.39
N ASN A 18 -8.53 8.93 -1.79
CA ASN A 18 -9.51 9.19 -0.73
C ASN A 18 -8.87 9.45 0.65
N ASN A 19 -7.68 8.91 0.93
CA ASN A 19 -7.02 8.98 2.25
C ASN A 19 -5.84 9.95 2.30
N GLY A 20 -5.37 10.46 1.15
CA GLY A 20 -4.19 11.31 1.01
C GLY A 20 -2.87 10.53 1.12
N GLN A 21 -2.57 10.00 2.30
CA GLN A 21 -1.39 9.17 2.54
C GLN A 21 -1.72 7.98 3.44
N SER A 22 -1.02 6.87 3.27
CA SER A 22 -1.20 5.68 4.11
C SER A 22 0.06 4.83 4.12
N ASN A 23 0.26 4.10 5.22
CA ASN A 23 1.36 3.16 5.31
C ASN A 23 1.05 1.83 4.60
N THR A 24 2.09 1.04 4.32
CA THR A 24 1.98 -0.22 3.57
C THR A 24 1.04 -1.23 4.26
N SER A 25 1.00 -1.25 5.60
CA SER A 25 0.14 -2.14 6.37
C SER A 25 -1.35 -1.76 6.22
N GLN A 26 -1.68 -0.47 6.25
CA GLN A 26 -3.06 0.03 6.03
C GLN A 26 -3.53 -0.29 4.61
N ILE A 27 -2.67 -0.07 3.61
CA ILE A 27 -2.97 -0.40 2.21
C ILE A 27 -3.21 -1.91 2.06
N LEU A 28 -2.34 -2.73 2.66
CA LEU A 28 -2.48 -4.19 2.65
C LEU A 28 -3.80 -4.65 3.27
N GLU A 29 -4.19 -4.07 4.40
CA GLU A 29 -5.45 -4.36 5.07
C GLU A 29 -6.65 -4.04 4.18
N HIS A 30 -6.66 -2.86 3.54
CA HIS A 30 -7.69 -2.46 2.57
C HIS A 30 -7.81 -3.48 1.43
N ILE A 31 -6.68 -3.84 0.83
CA ILE A 31 -6.62 -4.83 -0.26
C ILE A 31 -7.15 -6.20 0.17
N ASN A 32 -6.77 -6.66 1.36
CA ASN A 32 -7.19 -7.98 1.84
C ASN A 32 -8.66 -8.00 2.27
N LYS A 33 -9.24 -6.87 2.67
CA LYS A 33 -10.69 -6.71 2.85
C LYS A 33 -11.43 -6.70 1.51
N ARG A 34 -10.85 -6.08 0.47
CA ARG A 34 -11.47 -5.89 -0.84
C ARG A 34 -11.48 -7.14 -1.73
N PHE A 35 -10.42 -7.93 -1.70
CA PHE A 35 -10.20 -9.06 -2.62
C PHE A 35 -10.14 -10.41 -1.92
N ARG A 36 -10.90 -11.39 -2.43
CA ARG A 36 -10.99 -12.77 -1.87
C ARG A 36 -9.63 -13.45 -1.61
N TRP A 37 -8.64 -13.18 -2.46
CA TRP A 37 -7.32 -13.82 -2.40
C TRP A 37 -6.20 -12.86 -1.99
N GLY A 38 -6.56 -11.61 -1.65
CA GLY A 38 -5.65 -10.60 -1.13
C GLY A 38 -4.33 -10.40 -1.87
N ALA A 39 -3.37 -9.86 -1.12
CA ALA A 39 -1.97 -9.73 -1.43
C ALA A 39 -1.12 -9.90 -0.15
N THR A 40 0.20 -9.96 -0.32
CA THR A 40 1.18 -9.96 0.77
C THR A 40 1.87 -8.60 0.91
N MET A 41 2.46 -8.33 2.07
CA MET A 41 3.25 -7.12 2.34
C MET A 41 4.28 -6.84 1.23
N ASN A 42 5.06 -7.86 0.86
CA ASN A 42 6.09 -7.73 -0.17
C ASN A 42 5.49 -7.46 -1.56
N GLN A 43 4.33 -8.05 -1.88
CA GLN A 43 3.68 -7.78 -3.17
C GLN A 43 3.19 -6.33 -3.25
N VAL A 44 2.54 -5.83 -2.20
CA VAL A 44 2.07 -4.43 -2.14
C VAL A 44 3.24 -3.46 -2.16
N GLY A 45 4.26 -3.68 -1.32
CA GLY A 45 5.45 -2.83 -1.27
C GLY A 45 6.21 -2.78 -2.60
N ASN A 46 6.43 -3.93 -3.26
CA ASN A 46 7.08 -3.96 -4.56
C ASN A 46 6.25 -3.32 -5.68
N LEU A 47 4.92 -3.41 -5.60
CA LEU A 47 4.03 -2.76 -6.57
C LEU A 47 4.11 -1.25 -6.43
N LEU A 48 3.99 -0.73 -5.20
CA LEU A 48 4.08 0.70 -4.88
C LEU A 48 5.43 1.28 -5.32
N ALA A 49 6.53 0.60 -5.01
CA ALA A 49 7.87 1.06 -5.35
C ALA A 49 8.18 1.08 -6.87
N ARG A 50 7.39 0.37 -7.70
CA ARG A 50 7.64 0.24 -9.15
C ARG A 50 6.66 1.05 -10.01
N ASP A 51 5.61 1.61 -9.42
CA ASP A 51 4.57 2.35 -10.14
C ASP A 51 4.74 3.83 -9.87
N SER A 52 5.01 4.61 -10.92
CA SER A 52 5.39 6.02 -10.84
C SER A 52 4.28 6.94 -10.33
N ARG A 53 3.05 6.44 -10.18
CA ARG A 53 1.94 7.19 -9.58
C ARG A 53 2.06 7.32 -8.07
N PHE A 54 2.85 6.46 -7.44
CA PHE A 54 3.01 6.44 -5.99
C PHE A 54 4.38 6.98 -5.61
N GLU A 55 4.40 7.81 -4.57
CA GLU A 55 5.63 8.29 -3.95
C GLU A 55 5.75 7.80 -2.52
N LYS A 56 6.98 7.47 -2.13
CA LYS A 56 7.30 7.13 -0.74
C LYS A 56 7.64 8.40 0.02
N LEU A 57 6.77 8.80 0.94
CA LEU A 57 6.94 10.01 1.75
C LEU A 57 7.85 9.78 2.96
N GLY A 58 7.98 8.55 3.43
CA GLY A 58 8.78 8.25 4.61
C GLY A 58 8.57 6.85 5.16
N ILE A 59 8.85 6.70 6.46
CA ILE A 59 8.69 5.46 7.21
C ILE A 59 8.06 5.81 8.55
N THR A 60 7.01 5.09 8.94
CA THR A 60 6.48 5.07 10.30
C THR A 60 7.20 4.00 11.09
N GLU A 61 7.60 4.32 12.31
CA GLU A 61 8.15 3.35 13.26
C GLU A 61 7.10 3.05 14.33
N GLY A 62 6.96 1.78 14.67
CA GLY A 62 5.97 1.31 15.62
C GLY A 62 6.45 0.07 16.36
N THR A 63 5.62 -0.39 17.30
CA THR A 63 5.82 -1.67 17.98
C THR A 63 4.56 -2.49 17.81
N THR A 64 4.69 -3.71 17.29
CA THR A 64 3.55 -4.62 17.15
C THR A 64 3.05 -5.05 18.53
N MET A 65 1.84 -5.61 18.60
CA MET A 65 1.30 -6.17 19.86
C MET A 65 2.20 -7.25 20.48
N ALA A 66 3.04 -7.90 19.67
CA ALA A 66 4.01 -8.90 20.11
C ALA A 66 5.37 -8.29 20.55
N GLY A 67 5.50 -6.96 20.62
CA GLY A 67 6.69 -6.27 21.09
C GLY A 67 7.79 -6.10 20.03
N PHE A 68 7.56 -6.48 18.77
CA PHE A 68 8.54 -6.31 17.71
C PHE A 68 8.50 -4.89 17.15
N ARG A 69 9.66 -4.28 16.94
CA ARG A 69 9.77 -3.01 16.22
C ARG A 69 9.35 -3.23 14.77
N GLU A 70 8.40 -2.43 14.31
CA GLU A 70 7.94 -2.41 12.93
C GLU A 70 8.33 -1.09 12.27
N ARG A 71 8.79 -1.17 11.03
CA ARG A 71 9.10 -0.01 10.20
C ARG A 71 8.33 -0.16 8.89
N VAL A 72 7.36 0.72 8.66
CA VAL A 72 6.44 0.61 7.52
C VAL A 72 6.54 1.86 6.66
N CYS A 73 6.67 1.68 5.34
CA CYS A 73 6.75 2.82 4.42
C CYS A 73 5.41 3.54 4.31
N ILE A 74 5.45 4.87 4.28
CA ILE A 74 4.30 5.76 4.02
C ILE A 74 4.28 6.10 2.53
N TRP A 75 3.09 6.04 1.94
CA TRP A 75 2.87 6.26 0.51
C TRP A 75 1.74 7.26 0.27
N ALA A 76 1.85 8.01 -0.82
CA ALA A 76 0.81 8.89 -1.35
C ALA A 76 0.79 8.80 -2.89
N LEU A 77 -0.23 9.40 -3.51
CA LEU A 77 -0.18 9.71 -4.93
C LEU A 77 0.75 10.89 -5.16
N VAL A 78 1.54 10.82 -6.24
CA VAL A 78 2.36 11.96 -6.69
C VAL A 78 1.42 13.13 -6.98
N ALA A 79 1.65 14.27 -6.33
CA ALA A 79 0.97 15.51 -6.67
C ALA A 79 1.37 15.94 -8.09
N ASN A 80 0.37 16.11 -8.97
CA ASN A 80 0.57 16.71 -10.30
C ASN A 80 0.85 18.22 -10.19
#